data_AF-A0A0F8ZUH4-F1
#
_entry.id   AF-A0A0F8ZUH4-F1
#
_cell.length_a   1.000
_cell.length_b   1.000
_cell.length_c   1.000
_cell.angle_alpha   90.00
_cell.angle_beta   90.00
_cell.angle_gamma   90.00
#
_symmetry.space_group_name_H-M   'P 1'
#
loop_
_entity.id
_entity.type
_entity.pdbx_description
1 polymer ?
#
loop_
_entity_poly.entity_id
_entity_poly.type
_entity_poly.pdbx_seq_one_letter_code
_entity_poly.pdbx_strand_id
1 'polypeptide(L)'
;MKIKSKKWIEREKLKEWRKQVLLRDKGMCQICKKKPNKPNCHHIIPEGVKELRYDVMNGMVLCFHNHKVGILSPHMHALWFSRWLRKNKPEQYKYLMRFVSPSMKRI
;
A
#
# COMPACT_ATOMS: atom_id res chain seq x y z
N MET A 1 -9.58 7.08 -33.64
CA MET A 1 -9.08 7.04 -32.23
C MET A 1 -8.24 5.79 -32.02
N LYS A 2 -7.01 5.90 -31.50
CA LYS A 2 -6.19 4.71 -31.17
C LYS A 2 -6.66 4.10 -29.84
N ILE A 3 -7.08 2.83 -29.87
CA ILE A 3 -7.44 2.08 -28.67
C ILE A 3 -6.16 1.86 -27.85
N LYS A 4 -6.20 2.23 -26.56
CA LYS A 4 -5.05 2.07 -25.67
C LYS A 4 -4.94 0.61 -25.22
N SER A 5 -3.71 0.10 -25.13
CA SER A 5 -3.47 -1.26 -24.67
C SER A 5 -3.83 -1.42 -23.18
N LYS A 6 -4.25 -2.62 -22.79
CA LYS A 6 -4.53 -2.97 -21.38
C LYS A 6 -3.36 -2.60 -20.45
N LYS A 7 -2.13 -2.87 -20.88
CA LYS A 7 -0.90 -2.54 -20.13
C LYS A 7 -0.77 -1.03 -19.87
N TRP A 8 -1.14 -0.21 -20.84
CA TRP A 8 -1.13 1.25 -20.67
C TRP A 8 -2.18 1.69 -19.65
N ILE A 9 -3.40 1.15 -19.73
CA ILE A 9 -4.50 1.47 -18.80
C ILE A 9 -4.11 1.13 -17.35
N GLU A 10 -3.56 -0.07 -17.12
CA GLU A 10 -3.11 -0.49 -15.79
C GLU A 10 -1.97 0.40 -15.26
N ARG A 11 -1.04 0.83 -16.13
CA ARG A 11 0.01 1.78 -15.76
C ARG A 11 -0.56 3.12 -15.30
N GLU A 12 -1.56 3.65 -15.99
CA GLU A 12 -2.17 4.93 -15.59
C GLU A 12 -2.99 4.80 -14.30
N LYS A 13 -3.73 3.71 -14.11
CA LYS A 13 -4.39 3.42 -12.84
C LYS A 13 -3.40 3.35 -11.68
N LEU A 14 -2.25 2.70 -11.91
CA LEU A 14 -1.19 2.62 -10.90
C LEU A 14 -0.59 4.00 -10.59
N LYS A 15 -0.38 4.85 -11.60
CA LYS A 15 0.08 6.24 -11.39
C LYS A 15 -0.92 7.04 -10.57
N GLU A 16 -2.21 6.93 -10.90
CA GLU A 16 -3.27 7.65 -10.20
C GLU A 16 -3.40 7.17 -8.75
N TRP A 17 -3.39 5.86 -8.52
CA TRP A 17 -3.35 5.30 -7.17
C TRP A 17 -2.15 5.82 -6.37
N ARG A 18 -0.94 5.83 -6.95
CA ARG A 18 0.26 6.39 -6.29
C ARG A 18 0.07 7.87 -5.95
N LYS A 19 -0.52 8.66 -6.85
CA LYS A 19 -0.80 10.08 -6.64
C LYS A 19 -1.74 10.28 -5.45
N GLN A 20 -2.82 9.50 -5.37
CA GLN A 20 -3.80 9.59 -4.29
C GLN A 20 -3.20 9.19 -2.93
N VAL A 21 -2.42 8.10 -2.88
CA VAL A 21 -1.71 7.67 -1.68
C VAL A 21 -0.71 8.74 -1.21
N LEU A 22 0.07 9.30 -2.15
CA LEU A 22 1.01 10.39 -1.85
C LEU A 22 0.29 11.64 -1.32
N LEU A 23 -0.83 12.02 -1.92
CA LEU A 23 -1.62 13.17 -1.51
C LEU A 23 -2.16 12.99 -0.08
N ARG A 24 -2.80 11.85 0.20
CA ARG A 24 -3.35 11.51 1.54
C ARG A 24 -2.26 11.56 2.62
N ASP A 25 -1.12 10.94 2.33
CA ASP A 25 0.00 10.81 3.27
C ASP A 25 0.95 12.02 3.27
N LYS A 26 0.63 13.06 2.48
CA LYS A 26 1.44 14.28 2.28
C LYS A 26 2.88 13.98 1.85
N GLY A 27 3.08 12.87 1.15
CA GLY A 27 4.39 12.36 0.74
C GLY A 27 5.31 11.97 1.90
N MET A 28 4.82 11.91 3.14
CA MET A 28 5.61 11.57 4.32
C MET A 28 5.62 10.07 4.58
N CYS A 29 6.75 9.53 5.01
CA CYS A 29 6.81 8.15 5.47
C CYS A 29 5.87 7.97 6.67
N GLN A 30 4.92 7.05 6.58
CA GLN A 30 3.92 6.87 7.62
C GLN A 30 4.47 6.21 8.89
N ILE A 31 5.64 5.57 8.83
CA ILE A 31 6.32 4.98 10.00
C ILE A 31 7.18 6.02 10.72
N CYS A 32 8.20 6.59 10.08
CA CYS A 32 9.11 7.54 10.74
C CYS A 32 8.69 9.01 10.66
N LYS A 33 7.60 9.32 9.95
CA LYS A 33 7.04 10.68 9.77
C LYS A 33 7.96 11.70 9.07
N LYS A 34 9.10 11.26 8.53
CA LYS A 34 10.00 12.10 7.72
C LYS A 34 9.57 12.10 6.26
N LYS A 35 9.79 13.22 5.55
CA LYS A 35 9.58 13.33 4.09
C LYS A 35 10.82 12.81 3.35
N PRO A 36 10.76 11.64 2.67
CA PRO A 36 11.88 11.15 1.88
C PRO A 36 12.01 11.91 0.56
N ASN A 37 13.23 11.97 0.01
CA ASN A 37 13.47 12.50 -1.34
C ASN A 37 12.74 11.69 -2.42
N LYS A 38 12.62 10.37 -2.22
CA LYS A 38 11.92 9.44 -3.11
C LYS A 38 10.90 8.62 -2.30
N PRO A 39 9.64 9.09 -2.16
CA PRO A 39 8.61 8.35 -1.45
C PRO A 39 8.18 7.11 -2.23
N ASN A 40 7.99 6.00 -1.53
CA ASN A 40 7.50 4.75 -2.09
C ASN A 40 6.08 4.51 -1.60
N CYS A 41 5.14 4.22 -2.51
CA CYS A 41 3.82 3.70 -2.13
C CYS A 41 3.93 2.19 -1.98
N HIS A 42 3.78 1.71 -0.75
CA HIS A 42 3.75 0.30 -0.39
C HIS A 42 2.30 -0.20 -0.43
N HIS A 43 2.09 -1.36 -1.05
CA HIS A 43 0.84 -2.12 -0.94
C HIS A 43 0.85 -2.96 0.33
N ILE A 44 -0.13 -2.78 1.21
CA ILE A 44 -0.22 -3.51 2.48
C ILE A 44 -0.62 -4.98 2.24
N ILE A 45 -1.64 -5.19 1.40
CA ILE A 45 -2.00 -6.48 0.82
C ILE A 45 -1.44 -6.53 -0.61
N PRO A 46 -0.83 -7.65 -1.06
CA PRO A 46 -0.13 -7.73 -2.34
C PRO A 46 -0.96 -7.27 -3.55
N GLU A 47 -0.28 -6.65 -4.52
CA GLU A 47 -0.84 -6.15 -5.80
C GLU A 47 -1.57 -7.23 -6.64
N GLY A 48 -1.29 -8.50 -6.36
CA GLY A 48 -1.97 -9.65 -6.97
C GLY A 48 -3.46 -9.73 -6.62
N VAL A 49 -3.89 -9.17 -5.48
CA VAL A 49 -5.30 -9.08 -5.10
C VAL A 49 -5.94 -7.93 -5.88
N LYS A 50 -6.58 -8.27 -7.01
CA LYS A 50 -7.03 -7.29 -8.01
C LYS A 50 -8.03 -6.29 -7.46
N GLU A 51 -8.90 -6.66 -6.51
CA GLU A 51 -9.86 -5.73 -5.91
C GLU A 51 -9.18 -4.61 -5.13
N LEU A 52 -8.00 -4.89 -4.54
CA LEU A 52 -7.29 -3.96 -3.66
C LEU A 52 -6.11 -3.25 -4.34
N ARG A 53 -5.78 -3.62 -5.58
CA ARG A 53 -4.61 -3.11 -6.30
C ARG A 53 -4.56 -1.58 -6.39
N TYR A 54 -5.70 -0.97 -6.66
CA TYR A 54 -5.86 0.48 -6.84
C TYR A 54 -6.62 1.13 -5.69
N ASP A 55 -6.80 0.40 -4.58
CA ASP A 55 -7.44 0.93 -3.39
C ASP A 55 -6.44 1.77 -2.60
N VAL A 56 -6.79 3.04 -2.35
CA VAL A 56 -5.97 3.96 -1.57
C VAL A 56 -5.79 3.45 -0.14
N MET A 57 -6.79 2.77 0.45
CA MET A 57 -6.69 2.18 1.80
C MET A 57 -5.66 1.05 1.86
N ASN A 58 -5.39 0.38 0.74
CA ASN A 58 -4.35 -0.62 0.61
C ASN A 58 -2.94 -0.02 0.38
N GLY A 59 -2.84 1.31 0.22
CA GLY A 59 -1.57 2.01 0.03
C GLY A 59 -1.04 2.71 1.28
N MET A 60 0.27 2.83 1.38
CA MET A 60 0.95 3.64 2.40
C MET A 60 2.28 4.20 1.89
N VAL A 61 2.55 5.48 2.15
CA VAL A 61 3.86 6.07 1.82
C VAL A 61 4.91 5.64 2.83
N LEU A 62 6.04 5.10 2.34
CA LEU A 62 7.21 4.71 3.12
C LEU A 62 8.51 5.27 2.49
N CYS A 63 9.50 5.59 3.33
CA CYS A 63 10.87 5.81 2.85
C CYS A 63 11.51 4.48 2.47
N PHE A 64 12.61 4.50 1.71
CA PHE A 64 13.30 3.27 1.28
C PHE A 64 13.68 2.36 2.46
N HIS A 65 14.19 2.94 3.56
CA HIS A 65 14.54 2.21 4.77
C HIS A 65 13.34 1.47 5.37
N ASN A 66 12.26 2.18 5.70
CA ASN A 66 11.07 1.57 6.28
C ASN A 66 10.24 0.75 5.27
N HIS A 67 10.52 0.86 3.97
CA HIS A 67 9.86 0.06 2.96
C HIS A 67 10.54 -1.30 2.79
N LYS A 68 11.86 -1.35 2.55
CA LYS A 68 12.53 -2.56 2.05
C LYS A 68 13.68 -3.10 2.90
N VAL A 69 14.48 -2.25 3.53
CA VAL A 69 15.79 -2.67 4.07
C VAL A 69 15.89 -2.61 5.60
N GLY A 70 15.03 -1.84 6.26
CA GLY A 70 14.97 -1.81 7.71
C GLY A 70 14.44 -3.13 8.25
N ILE A 71 14.96 -3.56 9.40
CA ILE A 71 14.52 -4.79 10.07
C ILE A 71 13.03 -4.77 10.43
N LEU A 72 12.48 -3.57 10.68
CA LEU A 72 11.06 -3.33 10.92
C LEU A 72 10.31 -2.95 9.63
N SER A 73 10.80 -3.29 8.45
CA SER A 73 10.08 -3.02 7.21
C SER A 73 9.01 -4.09 6.93
N PRO A 74 7.91 -3.76 6.22
CA PRO A 74 6.88 -4.73 5.86
C PRO A 74 7.41 -5.95 5.09
N HIS A 75 8.43 -5.75 4.25
CA HIS A 75 9.05 -6.82 3.46
C HIS A 75 9.98 -7.73 4.29
N MET A 76 10.48 -7.26 5.44
CA MET A 76 11.41 -8.03 6.29
C MET A 76 10.73 -8.62 7.54
N HIS A 77 9.71 -7.96 8.09
CA HIS A 77 9.08 -8.37 9.35
C HIS A 77 7.55 -8.15 9.34
N ALA A 78 6.83 -9.03 8.66
CA ALA A 78 5.38 -8.97 8.49
C ALA A 78 4.59 -8.90 9.82
N LEU A 79 4.99 -9.66 10.85
CA LEU A 79 4.32 -9.65 12.15
C LEU A 79 4.41 -8.30 12.86
N TRP A 80 5.60 -7.66 12.84
CA TRP A 80 5.77 -6.32 13.38
C TRP A 80 4.91 -5.33 12.61
N PHE A 81 4.92 -5.40 11.28
CA PHE A 81 4.15 -4.47 10.46
C PHE A 81 2.65 -4.60 10.69
N SER A 82 2.12 -5.82 10.80
CA SER A 82 0.72 -6.07 11.14
C SER A 82 0.35 -5.46 12.50
N ARG A 83 1.17 -5.67 13.53
CA ARG A 83 0.98 -5.07 14.86
C ARG A 83 1.04 -3.54 14.82
N TRP A 84 2.02 -2.99 14.09
CA TRP A 84 2.18 -1.56 13.90
C TRP A 84 0.98 -0.94 13.19
N LEU A 85 0.51 -1.57 12.12
CA LEU A 85 -0.63 -1.10 11.32
C LEU A 85 -1.91 -1.07 12.17
N ARG A 86 -2.18 -2.14 12.93
CA ARG A 86 -3.31 -2.21 13.86
C ARG A 86 -3.29 -1.08 14.89
N LYS A 87 -2.10 -0.76 15.44
CA LYS A 87 -1.95 0.28 16.46
C LYS A 87 -2.04 1.71 15.89
N ASN A 88 -1.37 1.97 14.76
CA ASN A 88 -1.15 3.33 14.26
C ASN A 88 -2.11 3.74 13.13
N LYS A 89 -2.75 2.78 12.48
CA LYS A 89 -3.70 2.99 11.37
C LYS A 89 -4.88 2.01 11.54
N PRO A 90 -5.60 2.04 12.67
CA PRO A 90 -6.63 1.05 12.99
C PRO A 90 -7.72 0.98 11.94
N GLU A 91 -8.09 2.09 11.31
CA GLU A 91 -9.13 2.11 10.26
C GLU A 91 -8.66 1.43 8.97
N GLN A 92 -7.41 1.66 8.53
CA GLN A 92 -6.83 0.91 7.41
C GLN A 92 -6.73 -0.58 7.74
N TYR A 93 -6.32 -0.93 8.96
CA TYR A 93 -6.23 -2.31 9.41
C TYR A 93 -7.59 -3.01 9.38
N LYS A 94 -8.62 -2.44 10.05
CA LYS A 94 -9.98 -2.99 10.08
C LYS A 94 -10.55 -3.17 8.67
N TYR A 95 -10.37 -2.16 7.82
CA TYR A 95 -10.82 -2.21 6.43
C TYR A 95 -10.19 -3.39 5.67
N LEU A 96 -8.86 -3.51 5.72
CA LEU A 96 -8.13 -4.54 4.97
C LEU A 96 -8.34 -5.96 5.54
N MET A 97 -8.53 -6.09 6.85
CA MET A 97 -8.81 -7.39 7.48
C MET A 97 -10.09 -8.06 6.94
N ARG A 98 -11.05 -7.29 6.42
CA ARG A 98 -12.25 -7.82 5.76
C ARG A 98 -11.92 -8.70 4.54
N PHE A 99 -10.77 -8.48 3.91
CA PHE A 99 -10.30 -9.21 2.72
C PHE A 99 -9.33 -10.35 3.04
N VAL A 100 -8.90 -10.47 4.30
CA VAL A 100 -7.96 -11.50 4.77
C VAL A 100 -8.67 -12.57 5.61
N SER A 101 -9.88 -12.29 6.11
CA SER A 101 -10.66 -13.23 6.91
C SER A 101 -10.94 -14.55 6.15
N PRO A 102 -10.73 -15.73 6.78
CA PRO A 102 -10.91 -17.06 6.16
C PRO A 102 -12.30 -17.32 5.56
N SER A 103 -13.31 -16.52 5.91
CA SER A 103 -14.67 -16.61 5.40
C SER A 103 -14.82 -16.19 3.93
N MET A 104 -13.78 -15.62 3.30
CA MET A 104 -13.78 -15.29 1.88
C MET A 104 -13.21 -16.47 1.08
N LYS A 105 -14.10 -17.38 0.65
CA LYS A 105 -13.77 -18.45 -0.30
C LYS A 105 -13.04 -17.83 -1.50
N ARG A 106 -11.77 -18.18 -1.68
CA ARG A 106 -11.07 -17.97 -2.96
C ARG A 106 -11.74 -18.90 -3.97
N ILE A 107 -12.53 -18.31 -4.87
CA ILE A 107 -13.02 -18.99 -6.09
C ILE A 107 -11.81 -19.21 -7.01
#